data_AF-A0A7U6KLU2-F1
#
_entry.id   AF-A0A7U6KLU2-F1
#
_cell.length_a   1.000
_cell.length_b   1.000
_cell.length_c   1.000
_cell.angle_alpha   90.00
_cell.angle_beta   90.00
_cell.angle_gamma   90.00
#
_symmetry.space_group_name_H-M   'P 1'
#
loop_
_entity.id
_entity.type
_entity.pdbx_description
1 polymer ?
#
loop_
_entity_poly.entity_id
_entity_poly.type
_entity_poly.pdbx_seq_one_letter_code
_entity_poly.pdbx_strand_id
1 'polypeptide(L)'
;MHLHAGYVKQLMKFLLNETDHYYMATSHSNYLLDMINEDNRIALYRVDKKQMNDEENKYETVIKRCDGDRTVLQTLGVSPSSVFLANCTIWVEGITDRLYFVQYLKKYLEELKEIDKTKWEDYSRFIDGYHYAFVEYQGSNLEHWDFEVDSLEAVDSSKNKGLNAILITSNALVIADADLTKKPRFNELEKQLGDKIAITQGKETENSLPKKFLIKKFLRCVLIMD
;
A
#
# COMPACT_ATOMS: atom_id res chain seq x y z
N MET A 1 8.36 -19.96 21.03
CA MET A 1 7.13 -20.03 21.83
C MET A 1 5.96 -19.82 20.87
N HIS A 2 5.10 -20.81 20.65
CA HIS A 2 4.04 -20.77 19.63
C HIS A 2 2.67 -20.55 20.28
N LEU A 3 2.46 -19.35 20.82
CA LEU A 3 1.14 -18.92 21.29
C LEU A 3 0.40 -18.24 20.15
N HIS A 4 -0.88 -18.57 19.97
CA HIS A 4 -1.75 -17.86 19.04
C HIS A 4 -1.84 -16.38 19.42
N ALA A 5 -1.94 -15.49 18.43
CA ALA A 5 -1.92 -14.03 18.60
C ALA A 5 -2.85 -13.53 19.71
N GLY A 6 -4.08 -14.07 19.75
CA GLY A 6 -5.08 -13.72 20.75
C GLY A 6 -4.65 -14.05 22.19
N TYR A 7 -3.98 -15.19 22.41
CA TYR A 7 -3.52 -15.58 23.75
C TYR A 7 -2.30 -14.78 24.20
N VAL A 8 -1.41 -14.41 23.28
CA VAL A 8 -0.28 -13.52 23.60
C VAL A 8 -0.81 -12.17 24.09
N LYS A 9 -1.80 -11.60 23.39
CA LYS A 9 -2.43 -10.34 23.77
C LYS A 9 -3.12 -10.43 25.14
N GLN A 10 -3.84 -11.53 25.38
CA GLN A 10 -4.54 -11.75 26.64
C GLN A 10 -3.56 -11.91 27.83
N LEU A 11 -2.45 -12.63 27.62
CA LEU A 11 -1.38 -12.76 28.61
C LEU A 11 -0.76 -11.41 28.95
N MET A 12 -0.43 -10.60 27.93
CA MET A 12 0.15 -9.27 28.19
C MET A 12 -0.83 -8.34 28.91
N LYS A 13 -2.12 -8.37 28.57
CA LYS A 13 -3.15 -7.62 29.31
C LYS A 13 -3.27 -8.07 30.76
N PHE A 14 -3.18 -9.38 31.01
CA PHE A 14 -3.14 -9.92 32.36
C PHE A 14 -1.93 -9.39 33.14
N LEU A 15 -0.72 -9.46 32.57
CA LEU A 15 0.49 -8.94 33.21
C LEU A 15 0.38 -7.45 33.54
N LEU A 16 -0.22 -6.65 32.65
CA LEU A 16 -0.36 -5.20 32.86
C LEU A 16 -1.43 -4.80 33.89
N ASN A 17 -2.46 -5.62 34.08
CA ASN A 17 -3.62 -5.23 34.88
C ASN A 17 -3.69 -5.94 36.24
N GLU A 18 -3.15 -7.15 36.33
CA GLU A 18 -3.28 -8.01 37.50
C GLU A 18 -2.00 -8.08 38.34
N THR A 19 -0.92 -7.42 37.90
CA THR A 19 0.37 -7.42 38.60
C THR A 19 1.01 -6.04 38.61
N ASP A 20 1.81 -5.75 39.64
CA ASP A 20 2.49 -4.46 39.82
C ASP A 20 4.01 -4.62 39.61
N HIS A 21 4.38 -5.06 38.41
CA HIS A 21 5.77 -5.36 38.03
C HIS A 21 6.12 -4.82 36.65
N TYR A 22 7.41 -4.56 36.43
CA TYR A 22 7.95 -4.21 35.12
C TYR A 22 8.37 -5.47 34.36
N TYR A 23 7.86 -5.62 33.14
CA TYR A 23 8.16 -6.74 32.27
C TYR A 23 8.98 -6.28 31.07
N MET A 24 10.06 -7.00 30.79
CA MET A 24 10.85 -6.86 29.57
C MET A 24 10.83 -8.18 28.82
N ALA A 25 10.46 -8.13 27.54
CA ALA A 25 10.40 -9.29 26.66
C ALA A 25 10.98 -8.96 25.29
N THR A 26 11.63 -9.93 24.66
CA THR A 26 12.07 -9.86 23.27
C THR A 26 11.18 -10.74 22.42
N SER A 27 10.80 -10.26 21.24
CA SER A 27 9.87 -10.97 20.35
C SER A 27 10.15 -10.66 18.89
N HIS A 28 10.00 -11.68 18.04
CA HIS A 28 9.94 -11.54 16.58
C HIS A 28 8.51 -11.46 16.04
N SER A 29 7.51 -11.43 16.94
CA SER A 29 6.10 -11.38 16.57
C SER A 29 5.60 -9.94 16.41
N ASN A 30 4.95 -9.67 15.28
CA ASN A 30 4.23 -8.42 15.01
C ASN A 30 2.95 -8.25 15.83
N TYR A 31 2.40 -9.31 16.44
CA TYR A 31 1.15 -9.23 17.21
C TYR A 31 1.23 -8.30 18.43
N LEU A 32 2.45 -7.94 18.86
CA LEU A 32 2.68 -7.03 19.98
C LEU A 32 2.69 -5.55 19.57
N LEU A 33 2.78 -5.26 18.27
CA LEU A 33 2.84 -3.88 17.78
C LEU A 33 1.55 -3.13 18.07
N ASP A 34 0.40 -3.79 17.89
CA ASP A 34 -0.90 -3.18 18.14
C ASP A 34 -1.10 -2.80 19.61
N MET A 35 -0.41 -3.48 20.54
CA MET A 35 -0.57 -3.24 21.97
C MET A 35 -0.01 -1.88 22.41
N ILE A 36 1.01 -1.36 21.74
CA ILE A 36 1.62 -0.06 22.06
C ILE A 36 0.61 1.07 21.88
N ASN A 37 -0.25 0.95 20.88
CA ASN A 37 -1.30 1.93 20.60
C ASN A 37 -2.52 1.74 21.53
N GLU A 38 -2.65 0.58 22.18
CA GLU A 38 -3.75 0.28 23.10
C GLU A 38 -3.50 0.77 24.53
N ASP A 39 -2.23 0.85 24.98
CA ASP A 39 -1.89 1.19 26.37
C ASP A 39 -0.57 1.95 26.47
N ASN A 40 -0.61 3.15 27.07
CA ASN A 40 0.54 4.05 27.21
C ASN A 40 1.62 3.56 28.19
N ARG A 41 1.36 2.49 28.95
CA ARG A 41 2.33 1.84 29.85
C ARG A 41 3.28 0.90 29.09
N ILE A 42 3.00 0.62 27.81
CA ILE A 42 3.80 -0.26 26.97
C ILE A 42 4.75 0.58 26.11
N ALA A 43 6.03 0.22 26.11
CA ALA A 43 7.04 0.84 25.26
C ALA A 43 7.72 -0.22 24.39
N LEU A 44 7.85 0.06 23.09
CA LEU A 44 8.57 -0.79 22.16
C LEU A 44 9.89 -0.17 21.75
N TYR A 45 10.93 -1.01 21.78
CA TYR A 45 12.26 -0.66 21.34
C TYR A 45 12.73 -1.63 20.26
N ARG A 46 13.26 -1.09 19.17
CA ARG A 46 14.05 -1.83 18.17
C ARG A 46 15.52 -1.74 18.53
N VAL A 47 16.22 -2.86 18.35
CA VAL A 47 17.66 -2.98 18.55
C VAL A 47 18.30 -3.31 17.20
N ASP A 48 19.05 -2.36 16.64
CA ASP A 48 19.73 -2.47 15.34
C ASP A 48 21.25 -2.63 15.55
N LYS A 49 21.91 -3.36 14.64
CA LYS A 49 23.38 -3.36 14.54
C LYS A 49 23.81 -2.42 13.43
N LYS A 50 24.55 -1.37 13.75
CA LYS A 50 25.09 -0.42 12.78
C LYS A 50 26.60 -0.62 12.65
N GLN A 51 27.11 -0.84 11.44
CA GLN A 51 28.55 -0.95 11.23
C GLN A 51 29.21 0.42 11.46
N MET A 52 30.26 0.45 12.26
CA MET A 52 31.10 1.64 12.42
C MET A 52 32.12 1.68 11.26
N ASN A 53 32.32 2.86 10.68
CA ASN A 53 33.24 3.20 9.58
C ASN A 53 34.32 2.15 9.27
N ASP A 54 34.42 1.69 8.01
CA ASP A 54 35.49 0.96 7.27
C ASP A 54 36.41 -0.04 8.02
N GLU A 55 36.18 -0.31 9.30
CA GLU A 55 36.86 -1.30 10.10
C GLU A 55 35.97 -2.55 10.08
N GLU A 56 36.45 -3.60 9.42
CA GLU A 56 35.78 -4.89 9.40
C GLU A 56 35.47 -5.36 10.83
N ASN A 57 34.24 -5.81 11.03
CA ASN A 57 33.72 -6.42 12.26
C ASN A 57 33.49 -5.52 13.49
N LYS A 58 33.47 -4.18 13.36
CA LYS A 58 32.97 -3.30 14.44
C LYS A 58 31.53 -2.86 14.21
N TYR A 59 30.66 -3.24 15.14
CA TYR A 59 29.24 -2.89 15.14
C TYR A 59 28.86 -2.14 16.42
N GLU A 60 28.12 -1.05 16.26
CA GLU A 60 27.43 -0.34 17.33
C GLU A 60 26.01 -0.88 17.47
N THR A 61 25.56 -1.10 18.72
CA THR A 61 24.17 -1.44 19.00
C THR A 61 23.36 -0.17 19.17
N VAL A 62 22.41 0.07 18.29
CA VAL A 62 21.55 1.26 18.31
C VAL A 62 20.16 0.83 18.79
N ILE A 63 19.70 1.44 19.89
CA ILE A 63 18.35 1.19 20.44
C ILE A 63 17.46 2.38 20.08
N LYS A 64 16.36 2.13 19.38
CA LYS A 64 15.39 3.15 18.98
C LYS A 64 14.03 2.83 19.55
N ARG A 65 13.35 3.83 20.12
CA ARG A 65 11.94 3.71 20.45
C ARG A 65 11.10 3.73 19.17
N CYS A 66 10.07 2.90 19.13
CA CYS A 66 9.28 2.64 17.93
C CYS A 66 7.84 3.09 18.11
N ASP A 67 7.60 4.39 18.18
CA ASP A 67 6.25 4.95 18.23
C ASP A 67 5.75 5.14 16.78
N GLY A 68 4.83 4.29 16.32
CA GLY A 68 4.24 4.38 14.97
C GLY A 68 5.18 4.06 13.79
N ASP A 69 6.40 3.58 14.05
CA ASP A 69 7.41 3.32 13.02
C ASP A 69 7.09 2.03 12.21
N ARG A 70 6.57 2.22 10.99
CA ARG A 70 6.28 1.12 10.04
C ARG A 70 7.51 0.32 9.63
N THR A 71 8.71 0.87 9.79
CA THR A 71 9.95 0.15 9.45
C THR A 71 10.22 -1.02 10.42
N VAL A 72 9.58 -1.04 11.59
CA VAL A 72 9.65 -2.18 12.53
C VAL A 72 9.05 -3.46 11.93
N LEU A 73 7.95 -3.35 11.17
CA LEU A 73 7.34 -4.50 10.51
C LEU A 73 8.31 -5.14 9.51
N GLN A 74 9.02 -4.31 8.75
CA GLN A 74 10.05 -4.76 7.82
C GLN A 74 11.21 -5.47 8.56
N THR A 75 11.65 -4.93 9.71
CA THR A 75 12.68 -5.55 10.56
C THR A 75 12.23 -6.90 11.16
N LEU A 76 10.94 -7.06 11.44
CA LEU A 76 10.35 -8.32 11.92
C LEU A 76 10.16 -9.36 10.78
N GLY A 77 10.53 -9.02 9.53
CA GLY A 77 10.33 -9.89 8.38
C GLY A 77 8.87 -10.00 7.94
N VAL A 78 8.02 -9.08 8.40
CA VAL A 78 6.59 -9.09 8.12
C VAL A 78 6.32 -8.16 6.93
N SER A 79 5.78 -8.72 5.85
CA SER A 79 5.33 -7.92 4.72
C SER A 79 4.11 -7.10 5.14
N PRO A 80 3.95 -5.85 4.66
CA PRO A 80 2.75 -5.07 4.93
C PRO A 80 1.46 -5.81 4.55
N SER A 81 1.46 -6.65 3.51
CA SER A 81 0.34 -7.52 3.11
C SER A 81 -0.08 -8.58 4.14
N SER A 82 0.77 -8.86 5.13
CA SER A 82 0.48 -9.83 6.21
C SER A 82 -0.26 -9.20 7.40
N VAL A 83 -0.39 -7.87 7.43
CA VAL A 83 -0.98 -7.10 8.56
C VAL A 83 -1.96 -6.02 8.07
N PHE A 84 -1.66 -5.37 6.95
CA PHE A 84 -2.46 -4.35 6.28
C PHE A 84 -3.12 -4.89 5.00
N LEU A 85 -4.06 -4.10 4.45
CA LEU A 85 -4.43 -4.20 3.04
C LEU A 85 -3.17 -4.19 2.14
N ALA A 86 -3.28 -4.78 0.95
CA ALA A 86 -2.17 -5.10 0.02
C ALA A 86 -1.00 -4.09 -0.02
N ASN A 87 0.22 -4.59 -0.26
CA ASN A 87 1.46 -3.78 -0.22
C ASN A 87 1.42 -2.52 -1.09
N CYS A 88 0.67 -2.57 -2.19
CA CYS A 88 0.42 -1.44 -3.08
C CYS A 88 -1.08 -1.33 -3.35
N THR A 89 -1.59 -0.11 -3.41
CA THR A 89 -2.93 0.16 -3.93
C THR A 89 -2.85 0.91 -5.25
N ILE A 90 -3.63 0.46 -6.23
CA ILE A 90 -3.75 1.08 -7.54
C ILE A 90 -5.10 1.79 -7.58
N TRP A 91 -5.05 3.12 -7.53
CA TRP A 91 -6.21 3.99 -7.52
C TRP A 91 -6.64 4.27 -8.95
N VAL A 92 -7.89 3.95 -9.27
CA VAL A 92 -8.47 4.09 -10.61
C VAL A 92 -9.82 4.80 -10.53
N GLU A 93 -10.25 5.43 -11.63
CA GLU A 93 -11.45 6.27 -11.62
C GLU A 93 -12.73 5.49 -11.31
N GLY A 94 -12.88 4.31 -11.90
CA GLY A 94 -14.03 3.47 -11.62
C GLY A 94 -13.83 1.99 -11.87
N ILE A 95 -14.93 1.27 -11.65
CA ILE A 95 -15.04 -0.17 -11.83
C ILE A 95 -14.59 -0.63 -13.22
N THR A 96 -14.88 0.16 -14.25
CA THR A 96 -14.56 -0.19 -15.64
C THR A 96 -13.06 -0.14 -15.89
N ASP A 97 -12.36 0.88 -15.37
CA ASP A 97 -10.90 0.98 -15.47
C ASP A 97 -10.22 -0.19 -14.79
N ARG A 98 -10.68 -0.55 -13.59
CA ARG A 98 -10.20 -1.74 -12.88
C ARG A 98 -10.30 -2.98 -13.77
N LEU A 99 -11.44 -3.18 -14.42
CA LEU A 99 -11.63 -4.32 -15.32
C LEU A 99 -10.66 -4.27 -16.51
N TYR A 100 -10.42 -3.10 -17.10
CA TYR A 100 -9.42 -2.94 -18.16
C TYR A 100 -8.01 -3.28 -17.69
N PHE A 101 -7.55 -2.68 -16.59
CA PHE A 101 -6.20 -2.91 -16.07
C PHE A 101 -5.96 -4.36 -15.67
N VAL A 102 -6.94 -5.03 -15.07
CA VAL A 102 -6.84 -6.47 -14.79
C VAL A 102 -6.61 -7.27 -16.09
N GLN A 103 -7.29 -6.93 -17.18
CA GLN A 103 -7.08 -7.61 -18.46
C GLN A 103 -5.74 -7.24 -19.10
N TYR A 104 -5.31 -5.97 -19.00
CA TYR A 104 -4.02 -5.52 -19.51
C TYR A 104 -2.86 -6.18 -18.79
N LEU A 105 -2.91 -6.29 -17.47
CA LEU A 105 -1.90 -6.99 -16.68
C LEU A 105 -1.81 -8.47 -17.06
N LYS A 106 -2.95 -9.16 -17.19
CA LYS A 106 -2.98 -10.55 -17.65
C LYS A 106 -2.36 -10.72 -19.03
N LYS A 107 -2.80 -9.88 -19.98
CA LYS A 107 -2.32 -9.92 -21.36
C LYS A 107 -0.82 -9.61 -21.45
N TYR A 108 -0.36 -8.62 -20.69
CA TYR A 108 1.03 -8.25 -20.59
C TYR A 108 1.89 -9.41 -20.06
N LEU A 109 1.44 -10.09 -19.00
CA LEU A 109 2.15 -11.27 -18.47
C LEU A 109 2.18 -12.42 -19.48
N GLU A 110 1.10 -12.67 -20.21
CA GLU A 110 1.08 -13.70 -21.27
C GLU A 110 2.11 -13.41 -22.36
N GLU A 111 2.21 -12.16 -22.82
CA GLU A 111 3.17 -11.75 -23.85
C GLU A 111 4.61 -11.74 -23.32
N LEU A 112 4.80 -11.26 -22.08
CA LEU A 112 6.10 -11.17 -21.44
C LEU A 112 6.74 -12.55 -21.26
N LYS A 113 5.94 -13.59 -21.07
CA LYS A 113 6.42 -14.98 -20.97
C LYS A 113 7.24 -15.42 -22.19
N GLU A 114 6.83 -14.96 -23.37
CA GLU A 114 7.49 -15.30 -24.64
C GLU A 114 8.63 -14.31 -24.98
N ILE A 115 8.55 -13.06 -24.52
CA ILE A 115 9.49 -11.99 -24.87
C ILE A 115 10.67 -11.91 -23.88
N ASP A 116 10.41 -12.00 -22.57
CA ASP A 116 11.38 -11.79 -21.50
C ASP A 116 11.01 -12.66 -20.29
N LYS A 117 11.44 -13.92 -20.35
CA LYS A 117 11.12 -14.93 -19.34
C LYS A 117 11.58 -14.54 -17.93
N THR A 118 12.71 -13.87 -17.80
CA THR A 118 13.24 -13.42 -16.51
C THR A 118 12.29 -12.41 -15.86
N LYS A 119 11.87 -11.37 -16.60
CA LYS A 119 10.87 -10.42 -16.08
C LYS A 119 9.52 -11.08 -15.82
N TRP A 120 9.13 -12.05 -16.63
CA TRP A 120 7.91 -12.80 -16.38
C TRP A 120 7.96 -13.57 -15.06
N GLU A 121 9.07 -14.24 -14.73
CA GLU A 121 9.28 -14.90 -13.43
C GLU A 121 9.25 -13.89 -12.26
N ASP A 122 9.71 -12.66 -12.50
CA ASP A 122 9.63 -11.58 -11.53
C ASP A 122 8.22 -11.03 -11.32
N TYR A 123 7.44 -10.85 -12.37
CA TYR A 123 6.15 -10.17 -12.27
C TYR A 123 4.97 -11.14 -12.03
N SER A 124 5.06 -12.37 -12.52
CA SER A 124 4.00 -13.38 -12.38
C SER A 124 3.73 -13.80 -10.93
N ARG A 125 4.65 -13.50 -10.00
CA ARG A 125 4.47 -13.75 -8.56
C ARG A 125 3.52 -12.74 -7.88
N PHE A 126 3.23 -11.59 -8.51
CA PHE A 126 2.34 -10.61 -7.93
C PHE A 126 0.87 -11.03 -8.08
N ILE A 127 0.10 -10.91 -7.00
CA ILE A 127 -1.24 -11.47 -6.87
C ILE A 127 -2.17 -10.33 -6.44
N ASP A 128 -3.25 -10.15 -7.18
CA ASP A 128 -4.33 -9.20 -6.86
C ASP A 128 -5.00 -9.57 -5.53
N GLY A 129 -5.32 -8.56 -4.71
CA GLY A 129 -5.84 -8.70 -3.35
C GLY A 129 -4.80 -9.10 -2.30
N TYR A 130 -3.55 -9.37 -2.69
CA TYR A 130 -2.48 -9.77 -1.77
C TYR A 130 -1.24 -8.87 -1.89
N HIS A 131 -0.63 -8.83 -3.08
CA HIS A 131 0.54 -8.01 -3.35
C HIS A 131 0.14 -6.58 -3.75
N TYR A 132 -0.93 -6.45 -4.52
CA TYR A 132 -1.55 -5.17 -4.85
C TYR A 132 -3.07 -5.30 -4.78
N ALA A 133 -3.77 -4.19 -4.63
CA ALA A 133 -5.23 -4.13 -4.70
C ALA A 133 -5.70 -2.87 -5.43
N PHE A 134 -6.87 -2.91 -6.05
CA PHE A 134 -7.46 -1.72 -6.67
C PHE A 134 -8.33 -0.95 -5.70
N VAL A 135 -8.27 0.38 -5.78
CA VAL A 135 -9.17 1.31 -5.08
C VAL A 135 -9.85 2.18 -6.14
N GLU A 136 -11.17 2.22 -6.11
CA GLU A 136 -11.97 3.00 -7.06
C GLU A 136 -12.28 4.36 -6.42
N TYR A 137 -11.78 5.45 -6.99
CA TYR A 137 -11.98 6.79 -6.41
C TYR A 137 -13.23 7.51 -6.92
N GLN A 138 -13.94 6.98 -7.92
CA GLN A 138 -15.23 7.50 -8.39
C GLN A 138 -15.17 8.97 -8.85
N GLY A 139 -14.30 9.26 -9.81
CA GLY A 139 -14.20 10.57 -10.45
C GLY A 139 -13.65 11.67 -9.54
N SER A 140 -14.48 12.65 -9.15
CA SER A 140 -14.02 13.82 -8.39
C SER A 140 -13.61 13.52 -6.96
N ASN A 141 -13.94 12.36 -6.38
CA ASN A 141 -13.61 12.11 -4.97
C ASN A 141 -12.11 11.92 -4.71
N LEU A 142 -11.29 11.82 -5.76
CA LEU A 142 -9.83 11.88 -5.62
C LEU A 142 -9.36 13.17 -4.91
N GLU A 143 -10.13 14.26 -5.00
CA GLU A 143 -9.86 15.52 -4.31
C GLU A 143 -9.94 15.40 -2.78
N HIS A 144 -10.60 14.36 -2.25
CA HIS A 144 -10.74 14.10 -0.83
C HIS A 144 -9.63 13.20 -0.26
N TRP A 145 -8.63 12.83 -1.06
CA TRP A 145 -7.53 11.96 -0.64
C TRP A 145 -6.21 12.69 -0.63
N ASP A 146 -5.51 12.61 0.49
CA ASP A 146 -4.15 13.10 0.68
C ASP A 146 -3.15 11.95 0.55
N PHE A 147 -2.13 12.13 -0.28
CA PHE A 147 -1.09 11.13 -0.52
C PHE A 147 0.26 11.51 0.12
N GLU A 148 0.29 12.56 0.95
CA GLU A 148 1.47 12.98 1.71
C GLU A 148 1.31 12.67 3.20
N VAL A 149 2.35 12.20 3.87
CA VAL A 149 2.40 12.09 5.33
C VAL A 149 3.71 12.72 5.79
N ASP A 150 3.65 13.95 6.29
CA ASP A 150 4.82 14.64 6.87
C ASP A 150 5.29 13.94 8.17
N SER A 151 4.33 13.62 9.05
CA SER A 151 4.55 12.84 10.28
C SER A 151 3.21 12.35 10.82
N LEU A 152 3.22 11.24 11.57
CA LEU A 152 2.00 10.69 12.19
C LEU A 152 1.37 11.66 13.20
N GLU A 153 2.18 12.50 13.84
CA GLU A 153 1.75 13.54 14.78
C GLU A 153 1.07 14.74 14.10
N ALA A 154 1.33 14.94 12.80
CA ALA A 154 0.72 16.00 12.00
C ALA A 154 -0.61 15.60 11.35
N VAL A 155 -1.00 14.32 11.48
CA VAL A 155 -2.27 13.79 10.97
C VAL A 155 -3.41 14.29 11.83
N ASP A 156 -4.07 15.33 11.33
CA ASP A 156 -5.21 15.95 11.99
C ASP A 156 -6.44 15.83 11.09
N SER A 157 -7.36 14.96 11.47
CA SER A 157 -8.62 14.69 10.75
C SER A 157 -9.54 15.92 10.66
N SER A 158 -9.27 16.97 11.44
CA SER A 158 -9.99 18.24 11.39
C SER A 158 -9.46 19.20 10.33
N LYS A 159 -8.29 18.92 9.73
CA LYS A 159 -7.74 19.71 8.62
C LYS A 159 -8.41 19.32 7.30
N ASN A 160 -8.62 20.33 6.46
CA ASN A 160 -9.33 20.23 5.18
C ASN A 160 -8.50 19.57 4.05
N LYS A 161 -7.53 18.69 4.37
CA LYS A 161 -6.65 18.05 3.39
C LYS A 161 -7.18 16.71 2.85
N GLY A 162 -8.28 16.20 3.42
CA GLY A 162 -8.85 14.91 3.04
C GLY A 162 -8.33 13.74 3.88
N LEU A 163 -8.77 12.53 3.56
CA LEU A 163 -8.33 11.30 4.21
C LEU A 163 -6.93 10.91 3.72
N ASN A 164 -6.08 10.43 4.62
CA ASN A 164 -4.72 10.06 4.24
C ASN A 164 -4.66 8.66 3.64
N ALA A 165 -4.41 8.57 2.33
CA ALA A 165 -4.33 7.31 1.60
C ALA A 165 -3.11 6.47 2.03
N ILE A 166 -1.99 7.11 2.39
CA ILE A 166 -0.77 6.42 2.81
C ILE A 166 -0.90 5.84 4.23
N LEU A 167 -1.74 6.40 5.10
CA LEU A 167 -2.00 5.78 6.41
C LEU A 167 -2.83 4.49 6.29
N ILE A 168 -3.67 4.39 5.27
CA ILE A 168 -4.51 3.21 5.02
C ILE A 168 -3.76 2.18 4.17
N THR A 169 -2.87 2.63 3.28
CA THR A 169 -2.20 1.80 2.28
C THR A 169 -0.70 2.03 2.34
N SER A 170 0.10 0.96 2.22
CA SER A 170 1.56 1.10 2.38
C SER A 170 2.21 1.87 1.23
N ASN A 171 1.63 1.78 0.04
CA ASN A 171 2.06 2.49 -1.15
C ASN A 171 0.83 2.71 -2.06
N ALA A 172 0.79 3.85 -2.76
CA ALA A 172 -0.31 4.19 -3.66
C ALA A 172 0.24 4.57 -5.04
N LEU A 173 -0.33 3.97 -6.08
CA LEU A 173 -0.20 4.36 -7.49
C LEU A 173 -1.54 4.93 -7.93
N VAL A 174 -1.56 6.17 -8.41
CA VAL A 174 -2.79 6.80 -8.93
C VAL A 174 -2.76 6.76 -10.45
N ILE A 175 -3.79 6.17 -11.04
CA ILE A 175 -4.04 6.21 -12.47
C ILE A 175 -5.26 7.09 -12.69
N ALA A 176 -5.10 8.16 -13.46
CA ALA A 176 -6.16 9.11 -13.72
C ALA A 176 -6.29 9.47 -15.19
N ASP A 177 -7.49 9.89 -15.56
CA ASP A 177 -7.80 10.34 -16.90
C ASP A 177 -7.03 11.62 -17.27
N ALA A 178 -6.79 11.80 -18.57
CA ALA A 178 -6.10 12.97 -19.10
C ALA A 178 -6.75 14.31 -18.69
N ASP A 179 -8.05 14.33 -18.42
CA ASP A 179 -8.76 15.53 -17.97
C ASP A 179 -8.34 16.00 -16.57
N LEU A 180 -7.75 15.13 -15.74
CA LEU A 180 -7.20 15.54 -14.44
C LEU A 180 -6.09 16.60 -14.61
N THR A 181 -5.27 16.50 -15.66
CA THR A 181 -4.16 17.43 -15.92
C THR A 181 -4.60 18.90 -16.09
N LYS A 182 -5.88 19.13 -16.39
CA LYS A 182 -6.47 20.46 -16.54
C LYS A 182 -6.99 21.03 -15.21
N LYS A 183 -7.01 20.23 -14.14
CA LYS A 183 -7.56 20.62 -12.83
C LYS A 183 -6.44 21.14 -11.91
N PRO A 184 -6.71 22.15 -11.06
CA PRO A 184 -5.72 22.67 -10.10
C PRO A 184 -5.11 21.60 -9.18
N ARG A 185 -5.89 20.57 -8.82
CA ARG A 185 -5.47 19.45 -7.97
C ARG A 185 -4.33 18.64 -8.57
N PHE A 186 -4.15 18.62 -9.88
CA PHE A 186 -3.11 17.81 -10.53
C PHE A 186 -1.70 18.18 -10.06
N ASN A 187 -1.37 19.48 -9.98
CA ASN A 187 -0.05 19.93 -9.54
C ASN A 187 0.26 19.52 -8.09
N GLU A 188 -0.77 19.47 -7.25
CA GLU A 188 -0.63 19.00 -5.87
C GLU A 188 -0.38 17.50 -5.84
N LEU A 189 -1.19 16.71 -6.55
CA LEU A 189 -1.02 15.26 -6.63
C LEU A 189 0.32 14.87 -7.27
N GLU A 190 0.76 15.57 -8.31
CA GLU A 190 2.06 15.35 -8.95
C GLU A 190 3.21 15.61 -7.96
N LYS A 191 3.11 16.64 -7.12
CA LYS A 191 4.08 16.91 -6.06
C LYS A 191 4.07 15.82 -4.97
N GLN A 192 2.88 15.33 -4.58
CA GLN A 192 2.74 14.31 -3.54
C GLN A 192 3.20 12.92 -3.99
N LEU A 193 2.88 12.54 -5.23
CA LEU A 193 3.04 11.18 -5.76
C LEU A 193 4.29 11.01 -6.62
N GLY A 194 4.81 12.08 -7.24
CA GLY A 194 5.96 12.02 -8.12
C GLY A 194 5.75 11.04 -9.29
N ASP A 195 6.55 9.98 -9.35
CA ASP A 195 6.47 8.92 -10.35
C ASP A 195 5.30 7.95 -10.15
N LYS A 196 4.55 8.10 -9.05
CA LYS A 196 3.39 7.26 -8.70
C LYS A 196 2.06 7.82 -9.14
N ILE A 197 2.05 8.81 -10.04
CA ILE A 197 0.85 9.21 -10.78
C ILE A 197 1.04 8.92 -12.27
N ALA A 198 0.08 8.21 -12.86
CA ALA A 198 0.06 7.86 -14.26
C ALA A 198 -1.20 8.43 -14.92
N ILE A 199 -1.02 9.11 -16.04
CA ILE A 199 -2.12 9.70 -16.80
C ILE A 199 -2.41 8.85 -18.04
N THR A 200 -3.68 8.57 -18.32
CA THR A 200 -4.09 7.84 -19.52
C THR A 200 -3.68 8.60 -20.79
N GLN A 201 -3.27 7.88 -21.84
CA GLN A 201 -2.89 8.50 -23.11
C GLN A 201 -4.10 9.07 -23.88
N GLY A 202 -5.30 8.52 -23.65
CA GLY A 202 -6.55 9.01 -24.21
C GLY A 202 -7.38 9.80 -23.21
N LYS A 203 -8.56 10.26 -23.63
CA LYS A 203 -9.50 11.00 -22.76
C LYS A 203 -9.90 10.15 -21.54
N GLU A 204 -10.22 8.88 -21.79
CA GLU A 204 -10.62 7.87 -20.81
C GLU A 204 -9.86 6.56 -21.09
N THR A 205 -9.81 5.64 -20.12
CA THR A 205 -9.15 4.32 -20.26
C THR A 205 -9.63 3.55 -21.49
N GLU A 206 -10.91 3.62 -21.84
CA GLU A 206 -11.54 2.99 -23.00
C GLU A 206 -10.86 3.37 -24.32
N ASN A 207 -10.28 4.58 -24.40
CA ASN A 207 -9.64 5.06 -25.61
C ASN A 207 -8.30 4.38 -25.89
N SER A 208 -7.77 3.60 -24.94
CA SER A 208 -6.61 2.73 -25.19
C SER A 208 -6.93 1.54 -26.10
N LEU A 209 -8.22 1.20 -26.28
CA LEU A 209 -8.62 0.11 -27.16
C LEU A 209 -8.54 0.51 -28.64
N PRO A 210 -8.01 -0.38 -29.53
CA PRO A 210 -8.05 -0.15 -30.96
C PRO A 210 -9.50 0.00 -31.49
N LYS A 211 -9.76 1.07 -32.26
CA LYS A 211 -11.09 1.39 -32.82
C LYS A 211 -11.81 0.20 -33.46
N LYS A 212 -11.08 -0.69 -34.14
CA LYS A 212 -11.63 -1.89 -34.80
C LYS A 212 -12.41 -2.80 -33.84
N PHE A 213 -12.01 -2.89 -32.58
CA PHE A 213 -12.68 -3.74 -31.59
C PHE A 213 -13.95 -3.08 -31.04
N LEU A 214 -13.94 -1.75 -30.88
CA LEU A 214 -15.12 -0.97 -30.48
C LEU A 214 -16.22 -1.07 -31.54
N ILE A 215 -15.87 -0.87 -32.82
CA ILE A 215 -16.79 -0.97 -33.96
C ILE A 215 -17.39 -2.38 -34.06
N LYS A 216 -16.56 -3.41 -33.94
CA LYS A 216 -17.02 -4.82 -33.98
C LYS A 216 -18.02 -5.13 -32.86
N LYS A 217 -17.79 -4.65 -31.64
CA LYS A 217 -18.69 -4.87 -30.51
C LYS A 217 -19.99 -4.09 -30.68
N PHE A 218 -19.91 -2.84 -31.13
CA PHE A 218 -21.09 -2.01 -31.42
C PHE A 218 -22.01 -2.67 -32.45
N LEU A 219 -21.46 -3.10 -33.60
CA LEU A 219 -22.23 -3.79 -34.64
C LEU A 219 -22.86 -5.09 -34.15
N ARG A 220 -22.16 -5.84 -33.29
CA ARG A 220 -22.68 -7.09 -32.72
C ARG A 220 -23.84 -6.86 -31.74
N CYS A 221 -23.82 -5.77 -30.96
CA CYS A 221 -24.94 -5.43 -30.09
C CYS A 221 -26.17 -4.97 -30.89
N VAL A 222 -25.97 -4.20 -31.96
CA VAL A 222 -27.06 -3.75 -32.84
C VAL A 222 -27.75 -4.95 -33.51
N LEU A 223 -26.97 -5.91 -34.02
CA LEU A 223 -27.51 -7.12 -34.67
C LEU A 223 -28.17 -8.14 -33.73
N ILE A 224 -28.08 -7.97 -32.41
CA ILE A 224 -28.76 -8.83 -31.42
C ILE A 224 -30.07 -8.16 -30.94
N MET A 225 -30.29 -6.90 -31.28
CA MET A 225 -31.48 -6.13 -30.91
C MET A 225 -32.56 -6.10 -32.02
N ASP A 226 -32.27 -6.68 -33.18
CA ASP A 226 -33.21 -6.95 -34.29
C ASP A 226 -33.54 -8.45 -34.34
#